data_AF-A0A1J3DUF8-F1
#
_entry.id   AF-A0A1J3DUF8-F1
#
_cell.length_a   1.000
_cell.length_b   1.000
_cell.length_c   1.000
_cell.angle_alpha   90.00
_cell.angle_beta   90.00
_cell.angle_gamma   90.00
#
_symmetry.space_group_name_H-M   'P 1'
#
loop_
_entity.id
_entity.type
_entity.pdbx_description
1 polymer ?
#
loop_
_entity_poly.entity_id
_entity_poly.type
_entity_poly.pdbx_seq_one_letter_code
_entity_poly.pdbx_strand_id
1 'polypeptide(L)'
;RTSINDGPGCLMLKCPQPSCPVAVGGDMVEKLAGKEDKDKYERYFLRSYVEASKKMKWCPAPGCEHAIEFSAAGSGSYNYDVTCLCLHTFCWKCTEDAHSP
;
A
#
# COMPACT_ATOMS: atom_id res chain seq x y z
N ARG A 1 14.40 11.58 16.48
CA ARG A 1 13.89 10.34 15.86
C ARG A 1 12.37 10.43 15.82
N THR A 2 11.76 10.38 14.64
CA THR A 2 10.30 10.46 14.47
C THR A 2 9.69 9.05 14.41
N SER A 3 8.45 8.88 14.86
CA SER A 3 7.75 7.59 14.83
C SER A 3 7.53 7.04 13.42
N ILE A 4 7.65 7.89 12.39
CA ILE A 4 7.63 7.50 10.96
C ILE A 4 8.77 6.53 10.64
N ASN A 5 9.92 6.69 11.29
CA ASN A 5 11.08 5.81 11.08
C ASN A 5 10.92 4.42 11.73
N ASP A 6 9.90 4.24 12.57
CA ASP A 6 9.59 2.97 13.22
C ASP A 6 8.60 2.11 12.39
N GLY A 7 8.15 2.61 11.23
CA GLY A 7 7.36 1.86 10.26
C GLY A 7 5.90 2.33 10.13
N PRO A 8 5.01 1.50 9.54
CA PRO A 8 3.63 1.88 9.21
C PRO A 8 2.75 2.14 10.44
N GLY A 9 3.20 1.81 11.65
CA GLY A 9 2.52 2.18 12.90
C GLY A 9 2.33 3.69 13.06
N CYS A 10 3.09 4.52 12.34
CA CYS A 10 2.90 5.96 12.31
C CYS A 10 1.53 6.41 11.78
N LEU A 11 0.83 5.57 11.00
CA LEU A 11 -0.53 5.83 10.52
C LEU A 11 -1.57 5.84 11.64
N MET A 12 -1.23 5.29 12.81
CA MET A 12 -2.12 5.17 13.98
C MET A 12 -1.75 6.14 15.10
N LEU A 13 -0.89 7.12 14.83
CA LEU A 13 -0.46 8.10 15.82
C LEU A 13 -1.64 8.92 16.35
N LYS A 14 -1.54 9.28 17.63
CA LYS A 14 -2.51 10.11 18.33
C LYS A 14 -1.81 11.28 19.01
N CYS A 15 -2.61 12.22 19.49
CA CYS A 15 -2.15 13.32 20.30
C CYS A 15 -1.28 12.80 21.47
N PRO A 16 -0.10 13.39 21.71
CA PRO A 16 0.79 12.95 22.78
C PRO A 16 0.24 13.27 24.19
N GLN A 17 -0.79 14.10 24.29
CA GLN A 17 -1.47 14.39 25.56
C GLN A 17 -2.12 13.09 26.09
N PRO A 18 -1.81 12.68 27.33
CA PRO A 18 -2.44 11.50 27.93
C PRO A 18 -3.97 11.57 27.88
N SER A 19 -4.60 10.45 27.53
CA SER A 19 -6.06 10.31 27.39
C SER A 19 -6.72 11.08 26.24
N CYS A 20 -5.97 11.80 25.41
CA CYS A 20 -6.51 12.44 24.21
C CYS A 20 -6.60 11.40 23.06
N PRO A 21 -7.79 11.10 22.52
CA PRO A 21 -7.94 10.07 21.48
C PRO A 21 -7.73 10.61 20.05
N VAL A 22 -7.48 11.92 19.89
CA VAL A 22 -7.41 12.61 18.59
C VAL A 22 -6.27 12.02 17.76
N ALA A 23 -6.59 11.59 16.54
CA ALA A 23 -5.63 11.05 15.60
C ALA A 23 -4.75 12.15 14.98
N VAL A 24 -3.51 11.81 14.68
CA VAL A 24 -2.63 12.64 13.86
C VAL A 24 -2.97 12.39 12.40
N GLY A 25 -3.58 13.38 11.75
CA GLY A 25 -3.95 13.30 10.33
C GLY A 25 -2.78 13.60 9.39
N GLY A 26 -2.95 13.28 8.11
CA GLY A 26 -1.98 13.60 7.07
C GLY A 26 -1.70 15.10 6.94
N ASP A 27 -2.67 15.96 7.25
CA ASP A 27 -2.49 17.41 7.24
C ASP A 27 -1.48 17.89 8.30
N MET A 28 -1.42 17.22 9.46
CA MET A 28 -0.44 17.49 10.50
C MET A 28 0.96 17.04 10.06
N VAL A 29 1.06 15.87 9.43
CA VAL A 29 2.32 15.39 8.85
C VAL A 29 2.82 16.37 7.78
N GLU A 30 1.92 16.84 6.92
CA GLU A 30 2.27 17.79 5.85
C GLU A 30 2.73 19.15 6.41
N LYS A 31 2.19 19.59 7.54
CA LYS A 31 2.61 20.85 8.18
C LYS A 31 3.88 20.74 9.01
N LEU A 32 4.12 19.59 9.65
CA LEU A 32 5.11 19.48 10.73
C LEU A 32 6.32 18.59 10.40
N ALA A 33 6.21 17.66 9.46
CA ALA A 33 7.29 16.72 9.14
C ALA A 33 8.27 17.30 8.10
N GLY A 34 9.52 16.81 8.14
CA GLY A 34 10.49 17.07 7.08
C GLY A 34 10.18 16.27 5.81
N LYS A 35 10.72 16.70 4.66
CA LYS A 35 10.45 16.08 3.35
C LYS A 35 10.60 14.56 3.35
N GLU A 36 11.72 14.04 3.88
CA GLU A 36 11.98 12.61 3.92
C GLU A 36 10.92 11.83 4.72
N ASP A 37 10.47 12.39 5.84
CA ASP A 37 9.45 11.79 6.69
C ASP A 37 8.07 11.84 6.02
N LYS A 38 7.76 12.90 5.26
CA LYS A 38 6.55 12.97 4.42
C LYS A 38 6.56 11.88 3.36
N ASP A 39 7.65 11.75 2.60
CA ASP A 39 7.79 10.73 1.55
C ASP A 39 7.67 9.30 2.13
N LYS A 40 8.13 9.07 3.37
CA LYS A 40 7.94 7.80 4.09
C LYS A 40 6.48 7.59 4.51
N TYR A 41 5.85 8.60 5.09
CA TYR A 41 4.45 8.54 5.52
C TYR A 41 3.52 8.27 4.34
N GLU A 42 3.69 8.98 3.22
CA GLU A 42 2.88 8.78 2.02
C GLU A 42 3.01 7.36 1.47
N ARG A 43 4.23 6.80 1.45
CA ARG A 43 4.44 5.40 1.06
C ARG A 43 3.70 4.43 1.96
N TYR A 44 3.76 4.60 3.29
CA TYR A 44 2.99 3.75 4.21
C TYR A 44 1.48 3.92 4.02
N PHE A 45 1.00 5.15 3.83
CA PHE A 45 -0.40 5.45 3.63
C PHE A 45 -0.95 4.78 2.37
N LEU A 46 -0.26 4.94 1.23
CA LEU A 46 -0.61 4.31 -0.03
C LEU A 46 -0.58 2.78 0.09
N ARG A 47 0.44 2.24 0.77
CA ARG A 47 0.56 0.81 1.05
C ARG A 47 -0.65 0.25 1.78
N SER A 48 -1.04 0.90 2.87
CA SER A 48 -2.21 0.54 3.67
C SER A 48 -3.51 0.61 2.86
N TYR A 49 -3.67 1.61 1.99
CA TYR A 49 -4.85 1.73 1.13
C TYR A 49 -5.01 0.54 0.18
N VAL A 50 -3.92 0.13 -0.49
CA VAL A 50 -3.95 -1.02 -1.39
C VAL A 50 -4.19 -2.33 -0.64
N GLU A 51 -3.51 -2.53 0.50
CA GLU A 51 -3.66 -3.74 1.33
C GLU A 51 -5.07 -3.89 1.93
N ALA A 52 -5.81 -2.80 2.11
CA ALA A 52 -7.20 -2.82 2.55
C ALA A 52 -8.21 -3.17 1.44
N SER A 53 -7.80 -3.13 0.16
CA SER A 53 -8.69 -3.35 -0.98
C SER A 53 -8.73 -4.83 -1.40
N LYS A 54 -9.93 -5.35 -1.68
CA LYS A 54 -10.10 -6.67 -2.30
C LYS A 54 -9.85 -6.67 -3.81
N LYS A 55 -9.80 -5.49 -4.42
CA LYS A 55 -9.64 -5.29 -5.87
C LYS A 55 -8.24 -4.84 -6.24
N MET A 56 -7.39 -4.51 -5.27
CA MET A 56 -6.03 -4.04 -5.51
C MET A 56 -5.02 -4.94 -4.80
N LYS A 57 -3.86 -5.15 -5.41
CA LYS A 57 -2.72 -5.88 -4.82
C LYS A 57 -1.41 -5.23 -5.24
N TRP A 58 -0.43 -5.27 -4.34
CA TRP A 58 0.95 -4.92 -4.66
C TRP A 58 1.55 -5.96 -5.60
N CYS A 59 2.38 -5.51 -6.54
CA CYS A 59 3.20 -6.41 -7.34
C CYS A 59 4.18 -7.17 -6.42
N PRO A 60 4.31 -8.50 -6.53
CA PRO A 60 5.20 -9.28 -5.68
C PRO A 60 6.68 -9.19 -6.11
N ALA A 61 6.97 -8.58 -7.27
CA ALA A 61 8.33 -8.43 -7.76
C ALA A 61 9.21 -7.64 -6.78
N PRO A 62 10.42 -8.12 -6.42
CA PRO A 62 11.32 -7.42 -5.52
C PRO A 62 11.61 -5.99 -5.99
N GLY A 63 11.40 -5.01 -5.10
CA GLY A 63 11.64 -3.59 -5.39
C GLY A 63 10.61 -2.91 -6.29
N CYS A 64 9.54 -3.61 -6.71
CA CYS A 64 8.45 -2.98 -7.45
C CYS A 64 7.48 -2.28 -6.48
N GLU A 65 7.21 -1.01 -6.73
CA GLU A 65 6.27 -0.19 -5.95
C GLU A 65 4.95 0.07 -6.70
N HIS A 66 4.62 -0.77 -7.68
CA HIS A 66 3.35 -0.67 -8.41
C HIS A 66 2.27 -1.56 -7.76
N ALA A 67 1.04 -1.04 -7.74
CA ALA A 67 -0.15 -1.80 -7.41
C ALA A 67 -0.99 -2.04 -8.66
N ILE A 68 -1.69 -3.17 -8.71
CA ILE A 68 -2.60 -3.55 -9.79
C ILE A 68 -4.01 -3.55 -9.24
N GLU A 69 -4.95 -2.91 -9.95
CA GLU A 69 -6.38 -3.08 -9.74
C GLU A 69 -6.93 -4.14 -10.70
N PHE A 70 -7.62 -5.14 -10.18
CA PHE A 70 -8.23 -6.22 -10.94
C PHE A 70 -9.75 -6.21 -10.79
N SER A 71 -10.45 -6.16 -11.92
CA SER A 71 -11.92 -6.23 -11.97
C SER A 71 -12.37 -7.50 -12.68
N ALA A 72 -12.95 -8.44 -11.90
CA ALA A 72 -13.45 -9.71 -12.44
C ALA A 72 -14.67 -9.55 -13.38
N ALA A 73 -15.31 -8.38 -13.39
CA ALA A 73 -16.56 -8.14 -14.11
C ALA A 73 -16.40 -8.01 -15.65
N GLY A 74 -15.18 -7.88 -16.17
CA GLY A 74 -14.92 -7.77 -17.61
C GLY A 74 -14.22 -8.98 -18.24
N SER A 75 -13.69 -9.88 -17.42
CA SER A 75 -12.95 -11.05 -17.89
C SER A 75 -13.90 -12.24 -17.93
N GLY A 76 -14.50 -12.51 -19.08
CA GLY A 76 -15.09 -13.83 -19.38
C GLY A 76 -14.04 -14.96 -19.41
N SER A 77 -12.80 -14.66 -19.04
CA SER A 77 -11.67 -15.58 -18.97
C SER A 77 -11.46 -16.08 -17.55
N TYR A 78 -11.28 -17.39 -17.43
CA TYR A 78 -10.85 -18.07 -16.20
C TYR A 78 -9.38 -17.80 -15.86
N ASN A 79 -8.69 -16.97 -16.65
CA ASN A 79 -7.31 -16.58 -16.44
C ASN A 79 -7.22 -15.49 -15.35
N TYR A 80 -6.41 -15.75 -14.33
CA TYR A 80 -6.16 -14.83 -13.21
C TYR A 80 -4.77 -14.19 -13.29
N ASP A 81 -3.98 -14.48 -14.32
CA ASP A 81 -2.66 -13.91 -14.50
C ASP A 81 -2.80 -12.43 -14.86
N VAL A 82 -2.03 -11.61 -14.15
CA VAL A 82 -1.96 -10.16 -14.35
C VAL A 82 -0.51 -9.76 -14.57
N THR A 83 -0.30 -8.84 -15.50
CA THR A 83 1.04 -8.30 -15.79
C THR A 83 1.16 -6.90 -15.22
N CYS A 84 2.19 -6.69 -14.40
CA CYS A 84 2.54 -5.40 -13.86
C CYS A 84 3.27 -4.53 -14.91
N LEU A 85 3.32 -3.21 -14.69
CA LEU A 85 4.15 -2.29 -15.50
C LEU A 85 5.66 -2.62 -15.46
N CYS A 86 6.13 -3.32 -14.43
CA CYS A 86 7.51 -3.84 -14.36
C CYS A 86 7.71 -5.14 -15.14
N LEU A 87 6.70 -5.57 -15.92
CA LEU A 87 6.67 -6.79 -16.73
C LEU A 87 6.59 -8.10 -15.95
N HIS A 88 6.63 -8.07 -14.61
CA HIS A 88 6.37 -9.25 -13.81
C HIS A 88 4.90 -9.68 -13.94
N THR A 89 4.68 -10.97 -14.20
CA THR A 89 3.35 -11.55 -14.36
C THR A 89 3.12 -12.58 -13.27
N PHE A 90 2.01 -12.46 -12.55
CA PHE A 90 1.67 -13.31 -11.42
C PHE A 90 0.18 -13.64 -11.40
N CYS A 91 -0.19 -14.72 -10.71
CA CYS A 91 -1.58 -15.09 -10.52
C CYS A 91 -2.25 -14.21 -9.47
N TRP A 92 -3.32 -13.51 -9.85
CA TRP A 92 -4.10 -12.64 -8.98
C TRP A 92 -4.63 -13.36 -7.73
N LYS A 93 -4.92 -14.67 -7.79
CA LYS A 93 -5.48 -15.41 -6.65
C LYS A 93 -4.43 -15.70 -5.58
N CYS A 94 -3.34 -16.38 -5.94
CA CYS A 94 -2.34 -16.88 -4.99
C CYS A 94 -1.10 -15.98 -4.86
N THR A 95 -0.93 -14.97 -5.71
CA THR A 95 0.22 -14.06 -5.76
C THR A 95 1.58 -14.71 -6.10
N GLU A 96 1.56 -15.96 -6.55
CA GLU A 96 2.71 -16.66 -7.12
C GLU A 96 2.85 -16.39 -8.62
N ASP A 97 3.93 -16.89 -9.23
CA ASP A 97 4.17 -16.80 -10.67
C ASP A 97 2.95 -17.27 -11.49
N ALA A 98 2.73 -16.59 -12.63
CA ALA A 98 1.64 -16.89 -13.55
C ALA A 98 1.63 -18.38 -13.94
N HIS A 99 0.47 -19.00 -13.83
CA HIS A 99 0.35 -20.45 -13.87
C HIS A 99 -0.92 -20.92 -14.59
N SER A 100 -1.47 -20.12 -15.49
CA SER A 100 -2.52 -20.60 -16.39
C SER A 100 -2.03 -21.81 -17.22
N PRO A 101 -2.90 -22.80 -17.50
CA PRO A 101 -2.53 -23.99 -18.29
C PRO A 101 -2.02 -23.69 -19.70
#